data_AF-A0A0R1XMS7-F1
#
_entry.id   AF-A0A0R1XMS7-F1
#
_cell.length_a   1.000
_cell.length_b   1.000
_cell.length_c   1.000
_cell.angle_alpha   90.00
_cell.angle_beta   90.00
_cell.angle_gamma   90.00
#
_symmetry.space_group_name_H-M   'P 1'
#
loop_
_entity.id
_entity.type
_entity.pdbx_description
1 polymer ?
#
loop_
_entity_poly.entity_id
_entity_poly.type
_entity_poly.pdbx_seq_one_letter_code
_entity_poly.pdbx_strand_id
1 'polypeptide(L)'
;MAVLKRIASDRVLQITTVIACLSLFLARPRLADIHFATLWSVLGMLTLIQIFEYLHVLDVAAYHLTSHAPNARWLTWQFMLLAFGSGMFLTNDITVLTLVPLYLRIARKHALPQILPVTLIGMTANLGSAATPFGNPHNIFLVSHFVVSPATFFSWSLPLAVCSVLFLFALSFFVKPRPIPPISIANVQIAPRPFLVALGVAALIFLGVFKLIPPWVGTIAAIVVALGVAPRIMGNVDYALVLTFVLFFVVVSDISQVEAISHTLSTLEGDHLSVYLSALGISQFISNVPATILLAPFTGHAQALIYGANLGGLGSLVASMANLLTFKQYCAEGSGNTRTFFAGFAALNGLGLVVMGAIGWVLLSIMA
;
A
#
# COMPACT_ATOMS: atom_id res chain seq x y z
N MET A 1 -6.78 -7.67 -25.69
CA MET A 1 -8.19 -7.60 -25.23
C MET A 1 -8.35 -7.66 -23.71
N ALA A 2 -7.67 -8.57 -22.98
CA ALA A 2 -7.83 -8.70 -21.53
C ALA A 2 -7.44 -7.44 -20.72
N VAL A 3 -6.32 -6.79 -21.09
CA VAL A 3 -5.83 -5.57 -20.42
C VAL A 3 -6.86 -4.43 -20.53
N LEU A 4 -7.32 -4.12 -21.75
CA LEU A 4 -8.32 -3.09 -22.00
C LEU A 4 -9.62 -3.35 -21.23
N LYS A 5 -10.06 -4.60 -21.16
CA LYS A 5 -11.24 -4.99 -20.37
C LYS A 5 -11.03 -4.75 -18.88
N ARG A 6 -9.85 -5.07 -18.35
CA ARG A 6 -9.51 -4.85 -16.93
C ARG A 6 -9.51 -3.36 -16.60
N ILE A 7 -8.86 -2.54 -17.44
CA ILE A 7 -8.86 -1.06 -17.31
C ILE A 7 -10.29 -0.53 -17.32
N ALA A 8 -11.09 -0.89 -18.33
CA ALA A 8 -12.46 -0.38 -18.46
C ALA A 8 -13.38 -0.82 -17.31
N SER A 9 -13.08 -1.93 -16.63
CA SER A 9 -13.87 -2.43 -15.49
C SER A 9 -13.48 -1.84 -14.13
N ASP A 10 -12.38 -1.09 -14.05
CA ASP A 10 -11.90 -0.55 -12.78
C ASP A 10 -12.82 0.57 -12.27
N ARG A 11 -13.37 0.36 -11.07
CA ARG A 11 -14.36 1.28 -10.48
C ARG A 11 -13.74 2.59 -10.02
N VAL A 12 -12.52 2.55 -9.49
CA VAL A 12 -11.83 3.76 -9.03
C VAL A 12 -11.55 4.64 -10.24
N LEU A 13 -10.99 4.05 -11.31
CA LEU A 13 -10.75 4.76 -12.57
C LEU A 13 -12.04 5.37 -13.14
N GLN A 14 -13.15 4.62 -13.17
CA GLN A 14 -14.44 5.12 -13.65
C GLN A 14 -14.92 6.33 -12.85
N ILE A 15 -14.91 6.24 -11.51
CA ILE A 15 -15.34 7.32 -10.62
C ILE A 15 -14.43 8.53 -10.80
N THR A 16 -13.11 8.33 -10.79
CA THR A 16 -12.14 9.42 -10.98
C THR A 16 -12.27 10.05 -12.37
N THR A 17 -12.62 9.28 -13.40
CA THR A 17 -12.91 9.83 -14.75
C THR A 17 -14.10 10.77 -14.71
N VAL A 18 -15.19 10.39 -14.05
CA VAL A 18 -16.36 11.27 -13.89
C VAL A 18 -15.99 12.53 -13.13
N ILE A 19 -15.24 12.41 -12.03
CA ILE A 19 -14.78 13.56 -11.24
C ILE A 19 -13.86 14.47 -12.07
N ALA A 20 -12.94 13.90 -12.86
CA ALA A 20 -12.07 14.65 -13.76
C ALA A 20 -12.89 15.38 -14.83
N CYS A 21 -13.88 14.73 -15.44
CA CYS A 21 -14.77 15.41 -16.39
C CYS A 21 -15.53 16.58 -15.74
N LEU A 22 -15.92 16.43 -14.47
CA LEU A 22 -16.57 17.51 -13.72
C LEU A 22 -15.59 18.64 -13.35
N SER A 23 -14.33 18.33 -13.03
CA SER A 23 -13.33 19.33 -12.68
C SER A 23 -12.95 20.23 -13.85
N LEU A 24 -13.05 19.74 -15.09
CA LEU A 24 -12.83 20.52 -16.32
C LEU A 24 -13.81 21.70 -16.50
N PHE A 25 -14.94 21.71 -15.78
CA PHE A 25 -15.84 22.87 -15.75
C PHE A 25 -15.34 23.98 -14.81
N LEU A 26 -14.44 23.68 -13.89
CA LEU A 26 -13.87 24.63 -12.93
C LEU A 26 -12.64 25.34 -13.52
N ALA A 27 -11.73 24.59 -14.14
CA ALA A 27 -10.49 25.10 -14.70
C ALA A 27 -9.97 24.18 -15.82
N ARG A 28 -8.81 24.52 -16.39
CA ARG A 28 -8.10 23.68 -17.36
C ARG A 28 -6.83 23.12 -16.74
N PRO A 29 -6.53 21.83 -16.93
CA PRO A 29 -5.39 21.20 -16.27
C PRO A 29 -4.09 21.72 -16.87
N ARG A 30 -3.12 22.01 -16.01
CA ARG A 30 -1.79 22.46 -16.40
C ARG A 30 -0.85 21.26 -16.40
N LEU A 31 -0.11 21.06 -17.48
CA LEU A 31 0.87 19.97 -17.58
C LEU A 31 1.95 20.02 -16.49
N ALA A 32 2.25 21.22 -15.97
CA ALA A 32 3.20 21.42 -14.88
C ALA A 32 2.76 20.78 -13.55
N ASP A 33 1.44 20.65 -13.33
CA ASP A 33 0.88 20.06 -12.11
C ASP A 33 0.84 18.53 -12.17
N ILE A 34 1.16 17.94 -13.34
CA ILE A 34 1.23 16.49 -13.53
C ILE A 34 2.62 15.99 -13.16
N HIS A 35 2.70 15.21 -12.08
CA HIS A 35 3.96 14.65 -11.59
C HIS A 35 4.42 13.42 -12.41
N PHE A 36 5.00 13.66 -13.59
CA PHE A 36 5.52 12.60 -14.46
C PHE A 36 6.58 11.71 -13.80
N ALA A 37 7.41 12.27 -12.91
CA ALA A 37 8.39 11.50 -12.12
C ALA A 37 7.72 10.41 -11.28
N THR A 38 6.56 10.72 -10.69
CA THR A 38 5.74 9.79 -9.92
C THR A 38 5.10 8.76 -10.85
N LEU A 39 4.55 9.17 -12.00
CA LEU A 39 3.94 8.25 -12.97
C LEU A 39 4.94 7.19 -13.47
N TRP A 40 6.16 7.61 -13.81
CA TRP A 40 7.25 6.69 -14.17
C TRP A 40 7.55 5.75 -13.00
N SER A 41 7.80 6.28 -11.81
CA SER A 41 8.14 5.47 -10.63
C SER A 41 7.04 4.45 -10.27
N VAL A 42 5.77 4.86 -10.33
CA VAL A 42 4.62 3.98 -10.08
C VAL A 42 4.54 2.89 -11.16
N LEU A 43 4.69 3.23 -12.44
CA LEU A 43 4.70 2.23 -13.52
C LEU A 43 5.87 1.24 -13.37
N GLY A 44 7.07 1.74 -13.05
CA GLY A 44 8.25 0.92 -12.80
C GLY A 44 8.03 -0.04 -11.64
N MET A 45 7.50 0.47 -10.52
CA MET A 45 7.16 -0.33 -9.35
C MET A 45 6.10 -1.40 -9.68
N LEU A 46 5.00 -1.04 -10.34
CA LEU A 46 3.95 -2.01 -10.71
C LEU A 46 4.49 -3.10 -11.64
N THR A 47 5.39 -2.74 -12.56
CA THR A 47 6.06 -3.70 -13.45
C THR A 47 6.97 -4.64 -12.65
N LEU A 48 7.79 -4.08 -11.74
CA LEU A 48 8.67 -4.85 -10.86
C LEU A 48 7.89 -5.85 -10.01
N ILE A 49 6.74 -5.45 -9.47
CA ILE A 49 5.90 -6.35 -8.68
C ILE A 49 5.41 -7.52 -9.53
N GLN A 50 4.99 -7.29 -10.77
CA GLN A 50 4.59 -8.38 -11.67
C GLN A 50 5.75 -9.32 -12.03
N ILE A 51 7.00 -8.81 -12.06
CA ILE A 51 8.19 -9.67 -12.20
C ILE A 51 8.34 -10.56 -10.96
N PHE A 52 8.27 -10.00 -9.75
CA PHE A 52 8.39 -10.79 -8.52
C PHE A 52 7.27 -11.80 -8.34
N GLU A 53 6.04 -11.45 -8.71
CA GLU A 53 4.89 -12.34 -8.70
C GLU A 53 5.09 -13.50 -9.70
N TYR A 54 5.58 -13.19 -10.91
CA TYR A 54 5.90 -14.21 -11.91
C TYR A 54 7.02 -15.17 -11.45
N LEU A 55 7.95 -14.67 -10.64
CA LEU A 55 9.03 -15.48 -10.05
C LEU A 55 8.58 -16.24 -8.79
N HIS A 56 7.32 -16.13 -8.37
CA HIS A 56 6.75 -16.79 -7.20
C HIS A 56 7.52 -16.55 -5.89
N VAL A 57 8.14 -15.36 -5.75
CA VAL A 57 9.02 -15.05 -4.61
C VAL A 57 8.27 -15.15 -3.27
N LEU A 58 7.03 -14.62 -3.24
CA LEU A 58 6.20 -14.65 -2.05
C LEU A 58 5.69 -16.03 -1.70
N ASP A 59 5.26 -16.81 -2.69
CA ASP A 59 4.79 -18.17 -2.48
C ASP A 59 5.89 -19.00 -1.83
N VAL A 60 7.10 -18.94 -2.38
CA VAL A 60 8.28 -19.66 -1.86
C VAL A 60 8.61 -19.22 -0.44
N ALA A 61 8.65 -17.91 -0.17
CA ALA A 61 8.92 -17.39 1.16
C ALA A 61 7.85 -17.87 2.15
N ALA A 62 6.58 -17.80 1.78
CA ALA A 62 5.49 -18.23 2.63
C ALA A 62 5.53 -19.74 2.92
N TYR A 63 5.86 -20.59 1.93
CA TYR A 63 6.00 -22.03 2.16
C TYR A 63 7.19 -22.36 3.07
N HIS A 64 8.35 -21.71 2.88
CA HIS A 64 9.53 -21.96 3.72
C HIS A 64 9.34 -21.53 5.18
N LEU A 65 8.69 -20.39 5.43
CA LEU A 65 8.50 -19.87 6.79
C LEU A 65 7.36 -20.56 7.55
N THR A 66 6.36 -21.13 6.84
CA THR A 66 5.18 -21.73 7.48
C THR A 66 5.34 -23.21 7.85
N SER A 67 6.34 -23.91 7.30
CA SER A 67 6.48 -25.37 7.49
C SER A 67 6.80 -25.82 8.91
N HIS A 68 7.23 -24.89 9.79
CA HIS A 68 7.66 -25.19 11.16
C HIS A 68 6.75 -24.58 12.25
N ALA A 69 5.55 -24.10 11.91
CA ALA A 69 4.70 -23.42 12.87
C ALA A 69 4.04 -24.40 13.88
N PRO A 70 4.37 -24.35 15.19
CA PRO A 70 3.81 -25.28 16.17
C PRO A 70 2.33 -25.00 16.48
N ASN A 71 1.87 -23.75 16.29
CA ASN A 71 0.52 -23.34 16.60
C ASN A 71 0.06 -22.12 15.78
N ALA A 72 -1.24 -21.81 15.84
CA ALA A 72 -1.90 -20.72 15.13
C ALA A 72 -1.32 -19.33 15.42
N ARG A 73 -0.85 -19.07 16.65
CA ARG A 73 -0.25 -17.79 17.01
C ARG A 73 1.10 -17.63 16.31
N TRP A 74 1.94 -18.66 16.37
CA TRP A 74 3.24 -18.64 15.70
C TRP A 74 3.09 -18.57 14.18
N LEU A 75 2.13 -19.29 13.61
CA LEU A 75 1.76 -19.14 12.21
C LEU A 75 1.40 -17.69 11.88
N THR A 76 0.57 -17.06 12.71
CA THR A 76 0.20 -15.65 12.52
C THR A 76 1.42 -14.73 12.57
N TRP A 77 2.38 -14.95 13.49
CA TRP A 77 3.63 -14.19 13.53
C TRP A 77 4.46 -14.32 12.25
N GLN A 78 4.57 -15.53 11.69
CA GLN A 78 5.27 -15.73 10.41
C GLN A 78 4.59 -14.98 9.26
N PHE A 79 3.26 -15.06 9.19
CA PHE A 79 2.49 -14.32 8.20
C PHE A 79 2.57 -12.80 8.40
N MET A 80 2.64 -12.32 9.64
CA MET A 80 2.84 -10.90 9.93
C MET A 80 4.25 -10.45 9.53
N LEU A 81 5.29 -11.21 9.86
CA LEU A 81 6.66 -10.92 9.44
C LEU A 81 6.77 -10.84 7.92
N LEU A 82 6.19 -11.83 7.24
CA LEU A 82 6.08 -11.84 5.79
C LEU A 82 5.28 -10.65 5.28
N ALA A 83 4.11 -10.36 5.85
CA ALA A 83 3.28 -9.24 5.41
C ALA A 83 3.99 -7.90 5.58
N PHE A 84 4.75 -7.72 6.66
CA PHE A 84 5.49 -6.49 6.91
C PHE A 84 6.59 -6.30 5.87
N GLY A 85 7.45 -7.32 5.72
CA GLY A 85 8.54 -7.27 4.74
C GLY A 85 8.04 -7.20 3.29
N SER A 86 7.01 -7.96 2.94
CA SER A 86 6.42 -7.93 1.60
C SER A 86 5.74 -6.59 1.33
N GLY A 87 5.04 -6.03 2.32
CA GLY A 87 4.42 -4.71 2.21
C GLY A 87 5.44 -3.62 1.90
N MET A 88 6.67 -3.72 2.38
CA MET A 88 7.76 -2.79 2.09
C MET A 88 8.23 -2.81 0.63
N PHE A 89 8.07 -3.92 -0.10
CA PHE A 89 8.69 -4.07 -1.43
C PHE A 89 7.70 -4.37 -2.55
N LEU A 90 6.60 -5.03 -2.23
CA LEU A 90 5.63 -5.55 -3.20
C LEU A 90 4.29 -4.84 -3.13
N THR A 91 4.17 -3.81 -2.30
CA THR A 91 2.95 -3.10 -1.92
C THR A 91 2.00 -3.88 -1.03
N ASN A 92 1.21 -3.13 -0.26
CA ASN A 92 0.18 -3.66 0.62
C ASN A 92 -0.87 -4.51 -0.13
N ASP A 93 -1.25 -4.12 -1.34
CA ASP A 93 -2.32 -4.78 -2.11
C ASP A 93 -1.91 -6.18 -2.60
N ILE A 94 -0.76 -6.31 -3.27
CA ILE A 94 -0.25 -7.63 -3.68
C ILE A 94 0.03 -8.50 -2.45
N THR A 95 0.62 -7.93 -1.40
CA THR A 95 0.87 -8.67 -0.15
C THR A 95 -0.41 -9.29 0.41
N VAL A 96 -1.51 -8.54 0.45
CA VAL A 96 -2.82 -9.04 0.90
C VAL A 96 -3.37 -10.09 -0.05
N LEU A 97 -3.31 -9.85 -1.37
CA LEU A 97 -3.80 -10.78 -2.40
C LEU A 97 -3.09 -12.14 -2.35
N THR A 98 -1.82 -12.17 -1.96
CA THR A 98 -1.04 -13.41 -1.88
C THR A 98 -1.18 -14.08 -0.52
N LEU A 99 -0.98 -13.34 0.58
CA LEU A 99 -0.86 -13.94 1.91
C LEU A 99 -2.20 -14.27 2.57
N VAL A 100 -3.25 -13.47 2.37
CA VAL A 100 -4.54 -13.72 3.02
C VAL A 100 -5.18 -15.03 2.53
N PRO A 101 -5.28 -15.31 1.22
CA PRO A 101 -5.74 -16.61 0.72
C PRO A 101 -4.94 -17.79 1.27
N LEU A 102 -3.60 -17.67 1.27
CA LEU A 102 -2.74 -18.73 1.77
C LEU A 102 -3.00 -19.04 3.25
N TYR A 103 -3.11 -18.00 4.09
CA TYR A 103 -3.48 -18.16 5.50
C TYR A 103 -4.85 -18.82 5.64
N LEU A 104 -5.86 -18.35 4.90
CA LEU A 104 -7.23 -18.86 4.96
C LEU A 104 -7.32 -20.34 4.56
N ARG A 105 -6.54 -20.79 3.58
CA ARG A 105 -6.47 -22.22 3.17
C ARG A 105 -5.94 -23.09 4.30
N ILE A 106 -4.85 -22.67 4.95
CA ILE A 106 -4.29 -23.38 6.12
C ILE A 106 -5.29 -23.37 7.27
N ALA A 107 -5.88 -22.20 7.55
CA ALA A 107 -6.84 -22.02 8.62
C ALA A 107 -8.10 -22.87 8.44
N ARG A 108 -8.60 -23.00 7.20
CA ARG A 108 -9.74 -23.87 6.87
C ARG A 108 -9.40 -25.34 7.09
N LYS A 109 -8.22 -25.79 6.63
CA LYS A 109 -7.77 -27.19 6.76
C LYS A 109 -7.62 -27.62 8.23
N HIS A 110 -7.21 -26.71 9.11
CA HIS A 110 -6.91 -27.01 10.51
C HIS A 110 -7.87 -26.34 11.51
N ALA A 111 -9.01 -25.82 11.05
CA ALA A 111 -10.01 -25.13 11.87
C ALA A 111 -9.42 -24.04 12.80
N LEU A 112 -8.51 -23.23 12.27
CA LEU A 112 -7.82 -22.17 13.00
C LEU A 112 -8.66 -20.89 13.09
N PRO A 113 -8.41 -20.00 14.07
CA PRO A 113 -9.05 -18.69 14.12
C PRO A 113 -8.70 -17.87 12.86
N GLN A 114 -9.70 -17.21 12.26
CA GLN A 114 -9.48 -16.41 11.04
C GLN A 114 -9.61 -14.91 11.27
N ILE A 115 -10.53 -14.46 12.13
CA ILE A 115 -10.88 -13.04 12.27
C ILE A 115 -9.66 -12.17 12.62
N LEU A 116 -9.07 -12.42 13.80
CA LEU A 116 -7.93 -11.64 14.26
C LEU A 116 -6.69 -11.85 13.36
N PRO A 117 -6.26 -13.08 13.02
CA PRO A 117 -5.08 -13.27 12.18
C PRO A 117 -5.17 -12.65 10.79
N VAL A 118 -6.28 -12.82 10.09
CA VAL A 118 -6.46 -12.24 8.73
C VAL A 118 -6.48 -10.71 8.80
N THR A 119 -7.15 -10.15 9.82
CA THR A 119 -7.14 -8.70 10.04
C THR A 119 -5.74 -8.19 10.33
N LEU A 120 -4.97 -8.90 11.18
CA LEU A 120 -3.58 -8.54 11.47
C LEU A 120 -2.70 -8.62 10.22
N ILE A 121 -2.86 -9.64 9.37
CA ILE A 121 -2.11 -9.73 8.11
C ILE A 121 -2.39 -8.50 7.23
N GLY A 122 -3.66 -8.12 7.07
CA GLY A 122 -4.04 -6.93 6.31
C GLY A 122 -3.47 -5.63 6.90
N MET A 123 -3.64 -5.42 8.21
CA MET A 123 -3.09 -4.25 8.91
C MET A 123 -1.55 -4.22 8.83
N THR A 124 -0.90 -5.38 8.91
CA THR A 124 0.56 -5.52 8.83
C THR A 124 1.08 -5.22 7.44
N ALA A 125 0.40 -5.66 6.38
CA ALA A 125 0.73 -5.30 5.01
C ALA A 125 0.61 -3.78 4.79
N ASN A 126 -0.46 -3.16 5.32
CA ASN A 126 -0.66 -1.72 5.22
C ASN A 126 0.41 -0.92 5.99
N LEU A 127 0.66 -1.26 7.26
CA LEU A 127 1.66 -0.55 8.07
C LEU A 127 3.11 -0.85 7.63
N GLY A 128 3.40 -2.07 7.17
CA GLY A 128 4.70 -2.40 6.58
C GLY A 128 4.99 -1.60 5.32
N SER A 129 3.96 -1.33 4.51
CA SER A 129 4.09 -0.50 3.32
C SER A 129 4.46 0.96 3.59
N ALA A 130 4.25 1.45 4.81
CA ALA A 130 4.63 2.79 5.23
C ALA A 130 6.15 2.93 5.47
N ALA A 131 6.86 1.82 5.70
CA ALA A 131 8.27 1.87 6.08
C ALA A 131 9.20 2.25 4.91
N THR A 132 8.74 2.12 3.67
CA THR A 132 9.51 2.41 2.45
C THR A 132 8.68 3.23 1.45
N PRO A 133 9.33 3.96 0.52
CA PRO A 133 8.60 4.65 -0.54
C PRO A 133 7.84 3.70 -1.47
N PHE A 134 8.43 2.52 -1.76
CA PHE A 134 7.87 1.51 -2.70
C PHE A 134 6.72 0.72 -2.12
N GLY A 135 6.51 0.77 -0.81
CA GLY A 135 5.41 0.05 -0.22
C GLY A 135 4.05 0.57 -0.68
N ASN A 136 3.93 1.85 -1.05
CA ASN A 136 2.66 2.37 -1.53
C ASN A 136 2.85 3.48 -2.58
N PRO A 137 2.05 3.48 -3.68
CA PRO A 137 2.07 4.54 -4.68
C PRO A 137 2.02 5.98 -4.12
N HIS A 138 1.28 6.24 -3.03
CA HIS A 138 1.22 7.59 -2.46
C HIS A 138 2.53 8.00 -1.76
N ASN A 139 3.31 7.06 -1.22
CA ASN A 139 4.62 7.37 -0.64
C ASN A 139 5.62 7.77 -1.73
N ILE A 140 5.59 7.11 -2.89
CA ILE A 140 6.35 7.53 -4.09
C ILE A 140 5.98 8.96 -4.48
N PHE A 141 4.68 9.27 -4.49
CA PHE A 141 4.21 10.62 -4.78
C PHE A 141 4.74 11.64 -3.78
N LEU A 142 4.59 11.40 -2.48
CA LEU A 142 5.02 12.33 -1.43
C LEU A 142 6.52 12.60 -1.47
N VAL A 143 7.35 11.56 -1.59
CA VAL A 143 8.81 11.71 -1.69
C VAL A 143 9.19 12.54 -2.91
N SER A 144 8.54 12.30 -4.05
CA SER A 144 8.80 13.02 -5.30
C SER A 144 8.27 14.47 -5.27
N HIS A 145 7.10 14.71 -4.69
CA HIS A 145 6.45 16.02 -4.63
C HIS A 145 7.22 16.96 -3.68
N PHE A 146 7.49 16.50 -2.45
CA PHE A 146 8.20 17.28 -1.44
C PHE A 146 9.74 17.21 -1.54
N VAL A 147 10.28 16.42 -2.49
CA VAL A 147 11.72 16.22 -2.68
C VAL A 147 12.40 15.76 -1.39
N VAL A 148 11.80 14.78 -0.72
CA VAL A 148 12.27 14.26 0.56
C VAL A 148 13.53 13.44 0.35
N SER A 149 14.60 13.73 1.09
CA SER A 149 15.84 12.94 1.02
C SER A 149 15.65 11.53 1.62
N PRO A 150 16.45 10.52 1.22
CA PRO A 150 16.39 9.20 1.84
C PRO A 150 16.54 9.23 3.36
N ALA A 151 17.51 10.00 3.87
CA ALA A 151 17.78 10.11 5.30
C ALA A 151 16.57 10.69 6.06
N THR A 152 15.95 11.73 5.50
CA THR A 152 14.74 12.36 6.06
C THR A 152 13.54 11.42 6.02
N PHE A 153 13.33 10.70 4.92
CA PHE A 153 12.23 9.75 4.82
C PHE A 153 12.34 8.65 5.87
N PHE A 154 13.52 8.06 6.03
CA PHE A 154 13.73 6.97 7.00
C PHE A 154 13.78 7.45 8.45
N SER A 155 14.19 8.71 8.72
CA SER A 155 14.07 9.26 10.07
C SER A 155 12.61 9.38 10.51
N TRP A 156 11.68 9.60 9.59
CA TRP A 156 10.23 9.59 9.84
C TRP A 156 9.65 8.17 9.83
N SER A 157 9.97 7.36 8.81
CA SER A 157 9.31 6.08 8.60
C SER A 157 9.74 4.99 9.58
N LEU A 158 11.01 4.98 10.03
CA LEU A 158 11.53 3.93 10.93
C LEU A 158 10.90 3.98 12.33
N PRO A 159 10.78 5.13 13.02
CA PRO A 159 10.05 5.20 14.29
C PRO A 159 8.61 4.71 14.15
N LEU A 160 7.92 5.12 13.09
CA LEU A 160 6.56 4.69 12.80
C LEU A 160 6.47 3.17 12.56
N ALA A 161 7.42 2.62 11.81
CA ALA A 161 7.54 1.19 11.54
C ALA A 161 7.74 0.39 12.84
N VAL A 162 8.65 0.83 13.72
CA VAL A 162 8.89 0.18 15.02
C VAL A 162 7.62 0.20 15.88
N CYS A 163 6.98 1.36 16.02
CA CYS A 163 5.72 1.46 16.75
C CYS A 163 4.62 0.56 16.16
N SER A 164 4.54 0.48 14.84
CA SER A 164 3.60 -0.39 14.13
C SER A 164 3.84 -1.87 14.44
N VAL A 165 5.11 -2.32 14.39
CA VAL A 165 5.48 -3.70 14.73
C VAL A 165 5.12 -4.01 16.18
N LEU A 166 5.44 -3.11 17.13
CA LEU A 166 5.13 -3.31 18.55
C LEU A 166 3.62 -3.39 18.79
N PHE A 167 2.84 -2.50 18.19
CA PHE A 167 1.38 -2.48 18.29
C PHE A 167 0.76 -3.77 17.72
N LEU A 168 1.14 -4.16 16.51
CA LEU A 168 0.65 -5.35 15.85
C LEU A 168 1.05 -6.62 16.61
N PHE A 169 2.30 -6.68 17.10
CA PHE A 169 2.79 -7.78 17.90
C PHE A 169 2.01 -7.89 19.23
N ALA A 170 1.69 -6.76 19.89
CA ALA A 170 0.84 -6.76 21.07
C ALA A 170 -0.56 -7.36 20.78
N LEU A 171 -1.19 -6.96 19.67
CA LEU A 171 -2.50 -7.51 19.27
C LEU A 171 -2.43 -9.01 18.94
N SER A 172 -1.31 -9.48 18.41
CA SER A 172 -1.13 -10.89 18.04
C SER A 172 -1.18 -11.86 19.23
N PHE A 173 -0.94 -11.38 20.47
CA PHE A 173 -1.08 -12.22 21.67
C PHE A 173 -2.52 -12.66 21.94
N PHE A 174 -3.52 -11.93 21.44
CA PHE A 174 -4.92 -12.32 21.52
C PHE A 174 -5.28 -13.46 20.55
N VAL A 175 -4.37 -13.87 19.66
CA VAL A 175 -4.55 -15.08 18.85
C VAL A 175 -4.41 -16.30 19.76
N LYS A 176 -5.48 -17.10 19.84
CA LYS A 176 -5.50 -18.34 20.63
C LYS A 176 -4.49 -19.34 20.05
N PRO A 177 -3.54 -19.87 20.84
CA PRO A 177 -2.56 -20.83 20.35
C PRO A 177 -3.23 -22.19 20.18
N ARG A 178 -3.62 -22.52 18.95
CA ARG A 178 -4.13 -23.85 18.58
C ARG A 178 -3.02 -24.64 17.89
N PRO A 179 -2.71 -25.87 18.32
CA PRO A 179 -1.69 -26.70 17.68
C PRO A 179 -1.97 -26.92 16.20
N ILE A 180 -0.91 -26.93 15.39
CA ILE A 180 -1.00 -27.21 13.95
C ILE A 180 -0.07 -28.40 13.65
N PRO A 181 -0.53 -29.43 12.92
CA PRO A 181 0.35 -30.48 12.46
C PRO A 181 1.36 -29.92 11.43
N PRO A 182 2.54 -30.55 11.25
CA PRO A 182 3.54 -30.09 10.30
C PRO A 182 2.95 -29.92 8.89
N ILE A 183 3.20 -28.76 8.27
CA ILE A 183 2.71 -28.46 6.92
C ILE A 183 3.72 -29.03 5.92
N SER A 184 3.22 -29.82 4.95
CA SER A 184 4.04 -30.35 3.86
C SER A 184 4.62 -29.20 3.02
N ILE A 185 5.93 -29.22 2.86
CA ILE A 185 6.68 -28.25 2.04
C ILE A 185 6.41 -28.55 0.57
N ALA A 186 5.88 -27.57 -0.17
CA ALA A 186 5.90 -27.62 -1.62
C ALA A 186 7.29 -27.23 -2.12
N ASN A 187 7.90 -28.05 -2.99
CA ASN A 187 9.18 -27.73 -3.63
C ASN A 187 8.96 -26.69 -4.74
N VAL A 188 8.90 -25.41 -4.36
CA VAL A 188 8.91 -24.30 -5.32
C VAL A 188 10.31 -23.68 -5.29
N GLN A 189 11.00 -23.65 -6.43
CA GLN A 189 12.34 -23.08 -6.55
C GLN A 189 12.28 -21.76 -7.31
N ILE A 190 12.97 -20.74 -6.80
CA ILE A 190 13.13 -19.45 -7.49
C ILE A 190 14.28 -19.55 -8.48
N ALA A 191 14.07 -19.06 -9.70
CA ALA A 191 15.16 -18.89 -10.68
C ALA A 191 16.11 -17.77 -10.20
N PRO A 192 17.37 -18.07 -9.83
CA PRO A 192 18.23 -17.12 -9.13
C PRO A 192 18.68 -15.94 -10.01
N ARG A 193 18.90 -16.17 -11.30
CA ARG A 193 19.36 -15.12 -12.23
C ARG A 193 18.30 -14.03 -12.46
N PRO A 194 17.05 -14.34 -12.88
CA PRO A 194 15.99 -13.34 -12.98
C PRO A 194 15.72 -12.59 -11.67
N PHE A 195 15.82 -13.30 -10.53
CA PHE A 195 15.63 -12.71 -9.21
C PHE A 195 16.70 -11.65 -8.88
N LEU A 196 17.99 -11.95 -9.11
CA LEU A 196 19.07 -10.99 -8.89
C LEU A 196 18.96 -9.77 -9.82
N VAL A 197 18.58 -9.99 -11.08
CA VAL A 197 18.33 -8.90 -12.03
C VAL A 197 17.16 -8.03 -11.58
N ALA A 198 16.06 -8.64 -11.12
CA ALA A 198 14.91 -7.91 -10.58
C ALA A 198 15.29 -7.09 -9.34
N LEU A 199 16.17 -7.59 -8.48
CA LEU A 199 16.70 -6.84 -7.33
C LEU A 199 17.54 -5.63 -7.79
N GLY A 200 18.36 -5.79 -8.84
CA GLY A 200 19.08 -4.67 -9.45
C GLY A 200 18.14 -3.61 -10.03
N VAL A 201 17.06 -4.02 -10.69
CA VAL A 201 16.00 -3.11 -11.17
C VAL A 201 15.30 -2.40 -10.01
N ALA A 202 15.01 -3.13 -8.92
CA ALA A 202 14.45 -2.54 -7.71
C ALA A 202 15.33 -1.42 -7.16
N ALA A 203 16.65 -1.61 -7.14
CA ALA A 203 17.60 -0.57 -6.76
C ALA A 203 17.58 0.64 -7.72
N LEU A 204 17.44 0.43 -9.03
CA LEU A 204 17.32 1.55 -9.98
C LEU A 204 16.03 2.34 -9.78
N ILE A 205 14.90 1.67 -9.58
CA ILE A 205 13.63 2.33 -9.24
C ILE A 205 13.79 3.07 -7.90
N PHE A 206 14.54 2.49 -6.95
CA PHE A 206 14.85 3.12 -5.67
C PHE A 206 15.54 4.47 -5.83
N LEU A 207 16.62 4.49 -6.61
CA LEU A 207 17.35 5.72 -6.92
C LEU A 207 16.47 6.73 -7.68
N GLY A 208 15.57 6.24 -8.54
CA GLY A 208 14.63 7.06 -9.30
C GLY A 208 13.62 7.80 -8.43
N VAL A 209 13.02 7.15 -7.43
CA VAL A 209 12.01 7.77 -6.54
C VAL A 209 12.59 8.94 -5.76
N PHE A 210 13.83 8.81 -5.29
CA PHE A 210 14.56 9.88 -4.61
C PHE A 210 15.19 10.91 -5.57
N LYS A 211 14.89 10.83 -6.87
CA LYS A 211 15.43 11.70 -7.93
C LYS A 211 16.98 11.72 -8.00
N LEU A 212 17.64 10.68 -7.51
CA LEU A 212 19.10 10.51 -7.63
C LEU A 212 19.49 10.16 -9.08
N ILE A 213 18.58 9.50 -9.79
CA ILE A 213 18.62 9.29 -11.24
C ILE A 213 17.25 9.62 -11.84
N PRO A 214 17.14 9.82 -13.17
CA PRO A 214 15.84 10.01 -13.80
C PRO A 214 14.91 8.79 -13.59
N PRO A 215 13.67 8.97 -13.09
CA PRO A 215 12.74 7.88 -12.76
C PRO A 215 12.42 6.92 -13.92
N TRP A 216 12.46 7.43 -15.15
CA TRP A 216 12.22 6.63 -16.35
C TRP A 216 13.28 5.53 -16.53
N VAL A 217 14.51 5.70 -16.02
CA VAL A 217 15.60 4.71 -16.15
C VAL A 217 15.21 3.39 -15.47
N GLY A 218 14.78 3.44 -14.21
CA GLY A 218 14.32 2.26 -13.49
C GLY A 218 13.08 1.62 -14.14
N THR A 219 12.20 2.44 -14.70
CA THR A 219 10.99 1.97 -15.37
C THR A 219 11.29 1.23 -16.67
N ILE A 220 12.14 1.81 -17.53
CA ILE A 220 12.58 1.16 -18.77
C ILE A 220 13.31 -0.13 -18.45
N ALA A 221 14.21 -0.14 -17.45
CA ALA A 221 14.89 -1.35 -17.01
C ALA A 221 13.89 -2.44 -16.58
N ALA A 222 12.86 -2.09 -15.80
CA ALA A 222 11.80 -3.03 -15.42
C ALA A 222 11.04 -3.58 -16.62
N ILE A 223 10.67 -2.72 -17.59
CA ILE A 223 9.98 -3.15 -18.81
C ILE A 223 10.86 -4.11 -19.64
N VAL A 224 12.14 -3.79 -19.83
CA VAL A 224 13.08 -4.64 -20.57
C VAL A 224 13.21 -6.01 -19.89
N VAL A 225 13.35 -6.05 -18.57
CA VAL A 225 13.42 -7.31 -17.81
C VAL A 225 12.11 -8.08 -17.89
N ALA A 226 10.95 -7.42 -17.76
CA ALA A 226 9.65 -8.06 -17.89
C ALA A 226 9.48 -8.72 -19.27
N LEU A 227 9.82 -8.00 -20.34
CA LEU A 227 9.77 -8.52 -21.72
C LEU A 227 10.77 -9.66 -21.95
N GLY A 228 11.99 -9.55 -21.39
CA GLY A 228 13.03 -10.56 -21.52
C GLY A 228 12.77 -11.84 -20.71
N VAL A 229 12.12 -11.74 -19.55
CA VAL A 229 11.73 -12.90 -18.73
C VAL A 229 10.48 -13.56 -19.31
N ALA A 230 9.41 -12.79 -19.51
CA ALA A 230 8.18 -13.27 -20.15
C ALA A 230 7.27 -12.09 -20.54
N PRO A 231 7.02 -11.83 -21.84
CA PRO A 231 6.20 -10.69 -22.29
C PRO A 231 4.79 -10.63 -21.68
N ARG A 232 4.24 -11.76 -21.25
CA ARG A 232 2.95 -11.84 -20.53
C ARG A 232 2.91 -11.08 -19.21
N ILE A 233 4.08 -10.83 -18.57
CA ILE A 233 4.18 -10.03 -17.34
C ILE A 233 3.57 -8.65 -17.57
N MET A 234 3.85 -8.03 -18.72
CA MET A 234 3.30 -6.72 -19.10
C MET A 234 1.77 -6.73 -19.24
N GLY A 235 1.15 -7.89 -19.46
CA GLY A 235 -0.30 -8.03 -19.51
C GLY A 235 -0.97 -7.98 -18.13
N ASN A 236 -0.22 -8.17 -17.05
CA ASN A 236 -0.74 -8.19 -15.69
C ASN A 236 -0.52 -6.89 -14.91
N VAL A 237 0.29 -5.96 -15.46
CA VAL A 237 0.55 -4.65 -14.85
C VAL A 237 -0.75 -3.86 -14.71
N ASP A 238 -0.92 -3.21 -13.56
CA ASP A 238 -2.10 -2.41 -13.26
C ASP A 238 -2.03 -1.01 -13.90
N TYR A 239 -2.29 -0.96 -15.21
CA TYR A 239 -2.36 0.31 -15.94
C TYR A 239 -3.55 1.19 -15.51
N ALA A 240 -4.60 0.60 -14.91
CA ALA A 240 -5.75 1.37 -14.43
C ALA A 240 -5.33 2.28 -13.29
N LEU A 241 -4.48 1.78 -12.38
CA LEU A 241 -3.91 2.59 -11.31
C LEU A 241 -3.06 3.75 -11.84
N VAL A 242 -2.19 3.51 -12.84
CA VAL A 242 -1.38 4.58 -13.46
C VAL A 242 -2.26 5.66 -14.09
N LEU A 243 -3.31 5.27 -14.82
CA LEU A 243 -4.24 6.22 -15.42
C LEU A 243 -5.05 6.97 -14.35
N THR A 244 -5.43 6.29 -13.27
CA THR A 244 -6.09 6.93 -12.13
C THR A 244 -5.21 8.03 -11.52
N PHE A 245 -3.90 7.80 -11.38
CA PHE A 245 -2.96 8.85 -10.94
C PHE A 245 -2.94 10.05 -11.89
N VAL A 246 -2.93 9.82 -13.21
CA VAL A 246 -3.03 10.92 -14.19
C VAL A 246 -4.29 11.73 -13.96
N LEU A 247 -5.44 11.06 -13.78
CA LEU A 247 -6.71 11.75 -13.55
C LEU A 247 -6.75 12.46 -12.19
N PHE A 248 -6.14 11.92 -11.14
CA PHE A 248 -6.02 12.64 -9.87
C PHE A 248 -5.19 13.90 -10.02
N PHE A 249 -4.08 13.88 -10.77
CA PHE A 249 -3.32 15.10 -11.04
C PHE A 249 -4.11 16.12 -11.86
N VAL A 250 -4.93 15.67 -12.81
CA VAL A 250 -5.86 16.56 -13.55
C VAL A 250 -6.86 17.21 -12.60
N VAL A 251 -7.57 16.40 -11.79
CA VAL A 251 -8.57 16.89 -10.82
C VAL A 251 -7.95 17.90 -9.87
N VAL A 252 -6.77 17.59 -9.33
CA VAL A 252 -6.09 18.45 -8.36
C VAL A 252 -5.53 19.72 -9.02
N SER A 253 -5.04 19.64 -10.26
CA SER A 253 -4.66 20.82 -11.05
C SER A 253 -5.85 21.76 -11.22
N ASP A 254 -7.03 21.23 -11.56
CA ASP A 254 -8.22 22.06 -11.75
C ASP A 254 -8.71 22.68 -10.43
N ILE A 255 -8.79 21.88 -9.35
CA ILE A 255 -9.25 22.33 -8.04
C ILE A 255 -8.32 23.40 -7.45
N SER A 256 -7.00 23.22 -7.58
CA SER A 256 -6.01 24.17 -7.03
C SER A 256 -6.02 25.53 -7.72
N GLN A 257 -6.62 25.64 -8.91
CA GLN A 257 -6.77 26.91 -9.63
C GLN A 257 -7.99 27.72 -9.18
N VAL A 258 -8.92 27.11 -8.44
CA VAL A 258 -10.08 27.83 -7.90
C VAL A 258 -9.65 28.56 -6.64
N GLU A 259 -9.51 29.89 -6.72
CA GLU A 259 -8.97 30.75 -5.65
C GLU A 259 -9.65 30.52 -4.31
N ALA A 260 -10.99 30.43 -4.28
CA ALA A 260 -11.75 30.17 -3.06
C ALA A 260 -11.37 28.82 -2.42
N ILE A 261 -11.23 27.76 -3.23
CA ILE A 261 -10.87 26.42 -2.72
C ILE A 261 -9.42 26.42 -2.25
N SER A 262 -8.51 26.96 -3.06
CA SER A 262 -7.09 27.02 -2.72
C SER A 262 -6.86 27.80 -1.43
N HIS A 263 -7.47 28.97 -1.27
CA HIS A 263 -7.33 29.76 -0.06
C HIS A 263 -7.88 29.04 1.17
N THR A 264 -9.08 28.44 1.07
CA THR A 264 -9.67 27.68 2.18
C THR A 264 -8.81 26.48 2.56
N LEU A 265 -8.37 25.67 1.60
CA LEU A 265 -7.55 24.50 1.88
C LEU A 265 -6.18 24.89 2.44
N SER A 266 -5.50 25.89 1.86
CA SER A 266 -4.21 26.35 2.42
C SER A 266 -4.34 26.93 3.83
N THR A 267 -5.49 27.52 4.18
CA THR A 267 -5.75 27.98 5.55
C THR A 267 -5.98 26.82 6.51
N LEU A 268 -6.77 25.82 6.09
CA LEU A 268 -7.05 24.62 6.88
C LEU A 268 -5.78 23.78 7.09
N GLU A 269 -4.94 23.69 6.06
CA GLU A 269 -3.72 22.88 6.00
C GLU A 269 -2.45 23.68 6.42
N GLY A 270 -2.66 24.81 7.11
CA GLY A 270 -1.58 25.74 7.49
C GLY A 270 -0.67 25.25 8.62
N ASP A 271 -1.14 24.29 9.42
CA ASP A 271 -0.40 23.72 10.55
C ASP A 271 -0.23 22.20 10.44
N HIS A 272 0.86 21.68 11.01
CA HIS A 272 1.22 20.27 10.93
C HIS A 272 0.15 19.33 11.52
N LEU A 273 -0.59 19.74 12.55
CA LEU A 273 -1.62 18.92 13.17
C LEU A 273 -2.86 18.83 12.28
N SER A 274 -3.27 19.96 11.68
CA SER A 274 -4.41 19.99 10.77
C SER A 274 -4.17 19.08 9.57
N VAL A 275 -2.98 19.14 8.97
CA VAL A 275 -2.60 18.29 7.83
C VAL A 275 -2.64 16.81 8.19
N TYR A 276 -2.09 16.47 9.35
CA TYR A 276 -2.10 15.11 9.85
C TYR A 276 -3.53 14.57 10.03
N LEU A 277 -4.40 15.36 10.68
CA LEU A 277 -5.79 14.97 10.95
C LEU A 277 -6.65 14.95 9.69
N SER A 278 -6.47 15.91 8.78
CA SER A 278 -7.14 15.94 7.47
C SER A 278 -6.79 14.71 6.67
N ALA A 279 -5.51 14.35 6.56
CA ALA A 279 -5.07 13.15 5.85
C ALA A 279 -5.64 11.87 6.49
N LEU A 280 -5.60 11.76 7.82
CA LEU A 280 -6.15 10.61 8.55
C LEU A 280 -7.67 10.47 8.34
N GLY A 281 -8.40 11.59 8.44
CA GLY A 281 -9.86 11.65 8.34
C GLY A 281 -10.38 11.47 6.92
N ILE A 282 -9.86 12.22 5.94
CA ILE A 282 -10.30 12.15 4.54
C ILE A 282 -10.03 10.76 3.96
N SER A 283 -8.91 10.13 4.33
CA SER A 283 -8.60 8.76 3.91
C SER A 283 -9.75 7.79 4.21
N GLN A 284 -10.48 7.98 5.32
CA GLN A 284 -11.59 7.10 5.70
C GLN A 284 -12.76 7.08 4.69
N PHE A 285 -12.86 8.11 3.85
CA PHE A 285 -13.97 8.30 2.91
C PHE A 285 -13.57 8.05 1.45
N ILE A 286 -12.37 8.48 1.06
CA ILE A 286 -11.93 8.42 -0.35
C ILE A 286 -10.72 7.51 -0.58
N SER A 287 -10.12 6.93 0.47
CA SER A 287 -8.85 6.19 0.48
C SER A 287 -7.60 7.07 0.60
N ASN A 288 -6.55 6.51 1.19
CA ASN A 288 -5.29 7.20 1.45
C ASN A 288 -4.58 7.73 0.19
N VAL A 289 -4.63 7.01 -0.93
CA VAL A 289 -3.99 7.47 -2.19
C VAL A 289 -4.59 8.78 -2.71
N PRO A 290 -5.90 8.89 -3.03
CA PRO A 290 -6.50 10.13 -3.48
C PRO A 290 -6.49 11.23 -2.41
N ALA A 291 -6.67 10.89 -1.13
CA ALA A 291 -6.58 11.88 -0.04
C ALA A 291 -5.21 12.57 -0.04
N THR A 292 -4.14 11.78 -0.20
CA THR A 292 -2.77 12.30 -0.27
C THR A 292 -2.56 13.23 -1.46
N ILE A 293 -3.00 12.81 -2.65
CA ILE A 293 -2.81 13.59 -3.88
C ILE A 293 -3.61 14.89 -3.82
N LEU A 294 -4.80 14.87 -3.21
CA LEU A 294 -5.64 16.05 -3.01
C LEU A 294 -5.00 17.07 -2.05
N LEU A 295 -4.45 16.62 -0.93
CA LEU A 295 -3.96 17.52 0.12
C LEU A 295 -2.56 18.07 -0.15
N ALA A 296 -1.70 17.31 -0.83
CA ALA A 296 -0.28 17.67 -0.99
C ALA A 296 -0.01 19.07 -1.54
N PRO A 297 -0.73 19.60 -2.55
CA PRO A 297 -0.44 20.94 -3.09
C PRO A 297 -0.78 22.09 -2.13
N PHE A 298 -1.56 21.85 -1.08
CA PHE A 298 -2.06 22.89 -0.18
C PHE A 298 -1.25 23.01 1.11
N THR A 299 -0.18 22.23 1.27
CA THR A 299 0.63 22.20 2.48
C THR A 299 2.12 22.06 2.20
N GLY A 300 2.96 22.58 3.10
CA GLY A 300 4.40 22.31 3.15
C GLY A 300 4.80 21.21 4.15
N HIS A 301 3.84 20.72 4.95
CA HIS A 301 4.10 19.82 6.09
C HIS A 301 4.21 18.35 5.65
N ALA A 302 5.26 18.03 4.89
CA ALA A 302 5.47 16.71 4.28
C ALA A 302 5.40 15.55 5.29
N GLN A 303 6.04 15.70 6.47
CA GLN A 303 6.04 14.66 7.51
C GLN A 303 4.62 14.38 8.04
N ALA A 304 3.84 15.43 8.30
CA ALA A 304 2.47 15.32 8.78
C ALA A 304 1.59 14.57 7.76
N LEU A 305 1.72 14.92 6.47
CA LEU A 305 0.97 14.27 5.42
C LEU A 305 1.40 12.81 5.22
N ILE A 306 2.69 12.49 5.29
CA ILE A 306 3.19 11.10 5.25
C ILE A 306 2.61 10.27 6.39
N TYR A 307 2.67 10.77 7.63
CA TYR A 307 2.12 10.04 8.78
C TYR A 307 0.60 9.88 8.65
N GLY A 308 -0.11 10.97 8.34
CA GLY A 308 -1.56 10.98 8.26
C GLY A 308 -2.09 10.09 7.14
N ALA A 309 -1.44 10.06 5.97
CA ALA A 309 -1.83 9.21 4.85
C ALA A 309 -1.57 7.72 5.12
N ASN A 310 -0.40 7.36 5.66
CA ASN A 310 -0.06 5.97 5.93
C ASN A 310 -0.95 5.38 7.05
N LEU A 311 -1.12 6.13 8.14
CA LEU A 311 -2.00 5.73 9.25
C LEU A 311 -3.48 5.82 8.89
N GLY A 312 -3.84 6.79 8.04
CA GLY A 312 -5.17 6.91 7.45
C GLY A 312 -5.56 5.73 6.56
N GLY A 313 -4.64 4.85 6.18
CA GLY A 313 -4.95 3.57 5.53
C GLY A 313 -5.56 2.51 6.47
N LEU A 314 -5.53 2.74 7.79
CA LEU A 314 -6.29 1.98 8.79
C LEU A 314 -7.73 2.52 8.90
N GLY A 315 -8.56 1.87 9.73
CA GLY A 315 -9.92 2.33 10.03
C GLY A 315 -10.99 1.71 9.15
N SER A 316 -11.53 2.49 8.22
CA SER A 316 -12.68 2.07 7.41
C SER A 316 -12.30 1.03 6.33
N LEU A 317 -13.31 0.39 5.73
CA LEU A 317 -13.10 -0.51 4.58
C LEU A 317 -12.54 0.23 3.35
N VAL A 318 -12.88 1.52 3.21
CA VAL A 318 -12.51 2.37 2.07
C VAL A 318 -11.15 3.05 2.29
N ALA A 319 -10.70 3.11 3.55
CA ALA A 319 -9.46 3.76 3.97
C ALA A 319 -8.24 3.37 3.13
N SER A 320 -8.15 2.10 2.75
CA SER A 320 -7.09 1.58 1.89
C SER A 320 -7.58 0.43 1.02
N MET A 321 -6.93 0.24 -0.13
CA MET A 321 -7.14 -0.94 -0.96
C MET A 321 -6.81 -2.24 -0.22
N ALA A 322 -5.79 -2.23 0.65
CA ALA A 322 -5.46 -3.36 1.51
C ALA A 322 -6.63 -3.79 2.42
N ASN A 323 -7.37 -2.84 3.01
CA ASN A 323 -8.55 -3.14 3.81
C ASN A 323 -9.66 -3.78 2.99
N LEU A 324 -9.97 -3.19 1.82
CA LEU A 324 -10.96 -3.72 0.89
C LEU A 324 -10.61 -5.12 0.40
N LEU A 325 -9.35 -5.34 0.02
CA LEU A 325 -8.85 -6.62 -0.47
C LEU A 325 -8.83 -7.68 0.64
N THR A 326 -8.45 -7.32 1.86
CA THR A 326 -8.48 -8.25 3.01
C THR A 326 -9.90 -8.76 3.24
N PHE A 327 -10.88 -7.86 3.25
CA PHE A 327 -12.29 -8.22 3.39
C PHE A 327 -12.80 -9.05 2.20
N LYS A 328 -12.45 -8.67 0.97
CA LYS A 328 -12.86 -9.40 -0.24
C LYS A 328 -12.28 -10.82 -0.27
N GLN A 329 -11.01 -10.99 0.10
CA GLN A 329 -10.38 -12.31 0.19
C GLN A 329 -11.00 -13.16 1.28
N TYR A 330 -11.35 -12.56 2.42
CA TYR A 330 -12.13 -13.28 3.45
C TYR A 330 -13.50 -13.70 2.94
N CYS A 331 -14.22 -12.86 2.18
CA CYS A 331 -15.51 -13.24 1.63
C CYS A 331 -15.40 -14.41 0.63
N ALA A 332 -14.29 -14.49 -0.11
CA ALA A 332 -14.06 -15.54 -1.10
C ALA A 332 -13.55 -16.85 -0.49
N GLU A 333 -12.65 -16.78 0.48
CA GLU A 333 -11.92 -17.95 1.02
C GLU A 333 -12.14 -18.21 2.53
N GLY A 334 -12.82 -17.32 3.25
CA GLY A 334 -13.15 -17.50 4.66
C GLY A 334 -14.13 -18.66 4.87
N SER A 335 -14.03 -19.34 6.02
CA SER A 335 -14.97 -20.41 6.40
C SER A 335 -15.95 -19.99 7.50
N GLY A 336 -15.84 -18.76 8.01
CA GLY A 336 -16.70 -18.22 9.05
C GLY A 336 -17.77 -17.27 8.50
N ASN A 337 -18.57 -16.72 9.42
CA ASN A 337 -19.61 -15.76 9.07
C ASN A 337 -19.00 -14.40 8.69
N THR A 338 -19.28 -13.94 7.47
CA THR A 338 -18.78 -12.66 6.93
C THR A 338 -19.16 -11.45 7.77
N ARG A 339 -20.36 -11.41 8.38
CA ARG A 339 -20.77 -10.30 9.24
C ARG A 339 -19.97 -10.25 10.53
N THR A 340 -19.74 -11.41 11.15
CA THR A 340 -18.91 -11.51 12.35
C THR A 340 -17.46 -11.14 12.05
N PHE A 341 -16.94 -11.57 10.90
CA PHE A 341 -15.62 -11.13 10.44
C PHE A 341 -15.58 -9.62 10.23
N PHE A 342 -16.53 -9.05 9.50
CA PHE A 342 -16.58 -7.61 9.23
C PHE A 342 -16.61 -6.80 10.53
N ALA A 343 -17.43 -7.19 11.51
CA ALA A 343 -17.49 -6.51 12.80
C ALA A 343 -16.15 -6.54 13.54
N GLY A 344 -15.50 -7.71 13.60
CA GLY A 344 -14.17 -7.83 14.22
C GLY A 344 -13.08 -7.07 13.45
N PHE A 345 -13.10 -7.15 12.12
CA PHE A 345 -12.21 -6.45 11.20
C PHE A 345 -12.32 -4.92 11.36
N ALA A 346 -13.54 -4.40 11.36
CA ALA A 346 -13.81 -2.97 11.52
C ALA A 346 -13.44 -2.47 12.91
N ALA A 347 -13.72 -3.25 13.96
CA ALA A 347 -13.34 -2.89 15.33
C ALA A 347 -11.80 -2.83 15.50
N LEU A 348 -11.08 -3.82 14.95
CA LEU A 348 -9.61 -3.87 15.02
C LEU A 348 -8.95 -2.77 14.19
N ASN A 349 -9.47 -2.49 12.99
CA ASN A 349 -8.96 -1.39 12.17
C ASN A 349 -9.28 -0.02 12.78
N GLY A 350 -10.47 0.16 13.36
CA GLY A 350 -10.84 1.36 14.10
C GLY A 350 -9.96 1.56 15.34
N LEU A 351 -9.70 0.49 16.10
CA LEU A 351 -8.74 0.51 17.20
C LEU A 351 -7.34 0.89 16.70
N GLY A 352 -6.90 0.29 15.59
CA GLY A 352 -5.64 0.63 14.94
C GLY A 352 -5.55 2.09 14.57
N LEU A 353 -6.60 2.66 13.95
CA LEU A 353 -6.66 4.08 13.58
C LEU A 353 -6.53 4.98 14.81
N VAL A 354 -7.22 4.67 15.91
CA VAL A 354 -7.17 5.47 17.14
C VAL A 354 -5.81 5.36 17.82
N VAL A 355 -5.30 4.14 18.03
CA VAL A 355 -4.05 3.90 18.77
C VAL A 355 -2.85 4.37 17.97
N MET A 356 -2.72 3.92 16.71
CA MET A 356 -1.62 4.35 15.86
C MET A 356 -1.76 5.81 15.47
N GLY A 357 -2.98 6.33 15.32
CA GLY A 357 -3.25 7.75 15.11
C GLY A 357 -2.74 8.62 16.28
N ALA A 358 -2.96 8.18 17.51
CA ALA A 358 -2.41 8.85 18.69
C ALA A 358 -0.87 8.75 18.74
N ILE A 359 -0.31 7.58 18.45
CA ILE A 359 1.16 7.40 18.38
C ILE A 359 1.77 8.29 17.29
N GLY A 360 1.17 8.34 16.11
CA GLY A 360 1.62 9.18 15.00
C GLY A 360 1.61 10.66 15.36
N TRP A 361 0.59 11.12 16.10
CA TRP A 361 0.54 12.48 16.63
C TRP A 361 1.67 12.75 17.64
N VAL A 362 1.93 11.83 18.56
CA VAL A 362 3.05 11.95 19.52
C VAL A 362 4.39 12.00 18.78
N LEU A 363 4.61 11.11 17.81
CA LEU A 363 5.82 11.11 16.98
C LEU A 363 5.98 12.41 16.19
N LEU A 364 4.89 12.95 15.64
CA LEU A 364 4.91 14.23 14.95
C LEU A 364 5.28 15.38 15.90
N SER A 365 4.80 15.35 17.14
CA SER A 365 5.03 16.40 18.14
C SER A 365 6.45 16.37 18.73
N ILE A 366 7.11 15.21 18.75
CA ILE A 366 8.49 15.07 19.26
C ILE A 366 9.53 15.49 18.21
N MET A 367 9.17 15.38 16.93
CA MET A 367 10.07 15.61 15.80
C MET A 367 9.85 16.95 15.09
N ALA A 368 8.77 17.67 15.41
CA ALA A 368 8.54 19.06 15.03
C ALA A 368 9.36 20.00 15.91
#